data_AF-A0A352BFN5-F1
#
_entry.id   AF-A0A352BFN5-F1
#
_cell.length_a   1.000
_cell.length_b   1.000
_cell.length_c   1.000
_cell.angle_alpha   90.00
_cell.angle_beta   90.00
_cell.angle_gamma   90.00
#
_symmetry.space_group_name_H-M   'P 1'
#
loop_
_entity.id
_entity.type
_entity.pdbx_description
1 polymer ?
#
loop_
_entity_poly.entity_id
_entity_poly.type
_entity_poly.pdbx_seq_one_letter_code
_entity_poly.pdbx_strand_id
1 'polypeptide(L)'
;MKCQQTLGGFNGGYAFTQPCGDDAILSQNALTYLNYFKENYNGYFGTVSIHATSSTSTYYYLTQKNDIADYFDDNPSKLYKFYYVTNPEKTEKGYFVENSVYTFEIRYEFSTKDNQYLFKLFIEKADTHHNGQTQYFYKMK
;
A
#
# COMPACT_ATOMS: atom_id res chain seq x y z
N MET A 1 1.51 20.49 -16.35
CA MET A 1 0.76 19.24 -16.22
C MET A 1 -0.22 19.41 -15.06
N LYS A 2 -1.54 19.32 -15.28
CA LYS A 2 -2.53 19.48 -14.19
C LYS A 2 -2.73 18.11 -13.53
N CYS A 3 -2.17 17.92 -12.34
CA CYS A 3 -2.37 16.74 -11.51
C CYS A 3 -3.83 16.70 -11.05
N GLN A 4 -4.59 15.66 -11.41
CA GLN A 4 -5.94 15.47 -10.89
C GLN A 4 -5.86 14.64 -9.60
N GLN A 5 -5.75 15.34 -8.48
CA GLN A 5 -5.89 14.72 -7.16
C GLN A 5 -7.39 14.53 -6.90
N THR A 6 -7.80 13.30 -6.58
CA THR A 6 -9.20 13.04 -6.21
C THR A 6 -9.23 12.82 -4.70
N LEU A 7 -9.88 13.72 -3.97
CA LEU A 7 -10.21 13.53 -2.56
C LEU A 7 -11.34 12.50 -2.50
N GLY A 8 -10.98 11.24 -2.24
CA GLY A 8 -11.94 10.13 -2.22
C GLY A 8 -11.33 8.74 -2.38
N GLY A 9 -10.11 8.49 -1.90
CA GLY A 9 -9.59 7.13 -1.81
C GLY A 9 -10.42 6.30 -0.82
N PHE A 10 -10.37 4.97 -0.92
CA PHE A 10 -11.07 4.13 0.05
C PHE A 10 -10.44 4.26 1.44
N ASN A 11 -11.22 3.95 2.49
CA ASN A 11 -10.80 4.02 3.89
C ASN A 11 -10.23 5.39 4.34
N GLY A 12 -10.76 6.50 3.79
CA GLY A 12 -10.28 7.85 4.10
C GLY A 12 -8.89 8.15 3.53
N GLY A 13 -8.52 7.43 2.48
CA GLY A 13 -7.26 7.54 1.78
C GLY A 13 -7.21 8.59 0.68
N TYR A 14 -6.05 8.65 0.02
CA TYR A 14 -5.80 9.52 -1.13
C TYR A 14 -5.61 8.67 -2.39
N ALA A 15 -6.22 9.12 -3.48
CA ALA A 15 -6.00 8.54 -4.80
C ALA A 15 -5.50 9.62 -5.76
N PHE A 16 -4.47 9.26 -6.51
CA PHE A 16 -3.89 10.10 -7.55
C PHE A 16 -3.86 9.32 -8.87
N THR A 17 -4.15 9.99 -9.97
CA THR A 17 -4.13 9.37 -11.29
C THR A 17 -3.68 10.38 -12.33
N GLN A 18 -2.83 9.94 -13.26
CA GLN A 18 -2.39 10.74 -14.39
C GLN A 18 -2.08 9.87 -15.60
N PRO A 19 -2.21 10.40 -16.83
CA PRO A 19 -1.68 9.75 -18.03
C PRO A 19 -0.20 9.42 -17.90
N CYS A 20 0.19 8.22 -18.33
CA CYS A 20 1.57 7.77 -18.31
C CYS A 20 1.81 6.82 -19.49
N GLY A 21 2.63 7.25 -20.46
CA GLY A 21 2.86 6.50 -21.70
C GLY A 21 3.97 5.44 -21.61
N ASP A 22 4.70 5.36 -20.51
CA ASP A 22 5.89 4.52 -20.36
C ASP A 22 5.81 3.71 -19.07
N ASP A 23 5.83 2.38 -19.17
CA ASP A 23 5.72 1.49 -18.02
C ASP A 23 7.02 1.40 -17.22
N ALA A 24 8.18 1.78 -17.79
CA ALA A 24 9.45 1.85 -17.09
C ALA A 24 9.42 2.88 -15.94
N ILE A 25 8.58 3.92 -16.07
CA ILE A 25 8.37 4.94 -15.04
C ILE A 25 7.77 4.34 -13.77
N LEU A 26 6.98 3.26 -13.87
CA LEU A 26 6.42 2.59 -12.69
C LEU A 26 7.52 2.09 -11.76
N SER A 27 8.49 1.35 -12.31
CA SER A 27 9.58 0.74 -11.52
C SER A 27 10.53 1.80 -10.96
N GLN A 28 10.81 2.88 -11.70
CA GLN A 28 11.63 4.00 -11.22
C GLN A 28 10.97 4.76 -10.06
N ASN A 29 9.66 5.03 -10.17
CA ASN A 29 8.89 5.62 -9.08
C ASN A 29 8.84 4.69 -7.86
N ALA A 30 8.63 3.39 -8.09
CA ALA A 30 8.62 2.38 -7.04
C ALA A 30 9.93 2.38 -6.24
N LEU A 31 11.07 2.40 -6.94
CA LEU A 31 12.39 2.46 -6.31
C LEU A 31 12.61 3.76 -5.53
N THR A 32 12.13 4.89 -6.06
CA THR A 32 12.15 6.18 -5.36
C THR A 32 11.38 6.11 -4.04
N TYR A 33 10.18 5.55 -4.04
CA TYR A 33 9.38 5.39 -2.82
C TYR A 33 9.96 4.36 -1.86
N LEU A 34 10.57 3.26 -2.35
CA LEU A 34 11.29 2.32 -1.49
C LEU A 34 12.42 3.03 -0.73
N ASN A 35 13.19 3.88 -1.40
CA ASN A 35 14.25 4.66 -0.73
C ASN A 35 13.68 5.63 0.29
N TYR A 36 12.57 6.31 -0.04
CA TYR A 36 11.86 7.14 0.93
C TYR A 36 11.41 6.36 2.17
N PHE A 37 10.86 5.15 2.00
CA PHE A 37 10.46 4.30 3.12
C PHE A 37 11.66 3.80 3.94
N LYS A 38 12.78 3.46 3.30
CA LYS A 38 14.03 3.12 3.99
C LYS A 38 14.54 4.27 4.84
N GLU A 39 14.42 5.51 4.37
CA GLU A 39 14.90 6.69 5.10
C GLU A 39 13.97 7.09 6.24
N ASN A 40 12.64 7.06 6.00
CA ASN A 40 11.66 7.68 6.91
C ASN A 40 10.91 6.68 7.78
N TYR A 41 10.89 5.39 7.41
CA TYR A 41 10.10 4.35 8.06
C TYR A 41 10.94 3.10 8.36
N ASN A 42 12.27 3.21 8.46
CA ASN A 42 13.13 2.06 8.72
C ASN A 42 12.67 1.27 9.96
N GLY A 43 12.53 -0.05 9.81
CA GLY A 43 11.95 -0.95 10.82
C GLY A 43 10.42 -0.98 10.86
N TYR A 44 9.74 -0.18 10.04
CA TYR A 44 8.30 0.10 10.08
C TYR A 44 7.64 0.14 8.71
N PHE A 45 8.25 -0.47 7.69
CA PHE A 45 7.64 -0.68 6.37
C PHE A 45 7.98 -2.08 5.84
N GLY A 46 7.23 -2.57 4.85
CA GLY A 46 7.39 -3.94 4.40
C GLY A 46 6.25 -4.49 3.56
N THR A 47 6.29 -5.81 3.38
CA THR A 47 5.17 -6.60 2.87
C THR A 47 4.49 -7.33 4.01
N VAL A 48 3.28 -7.86 3.76
CA VAL A 48 2.50 -8.55 4.79
C VAL A 48 2.24 -10.00 4.42
N SER A 49 2.18 -10.86 5.43
CA SER A 49 1.75 -12.25 5.29
C SER A 49 0.76 -12.61 6.38
N ILE A 50 -0.31 -13.33 6.01
CA ILE A 50 -1.30 -13.82 6.98
C ILE A 50 -0.61 -14.79 7.96
N HIS A 51 -0.85 -14.58 9.25
CA HIS A 51 -0.40 -15.46 10.32
C HIS A 51 -1.56 -16.20 11.00
N ALA A 52 -2.70 -15.53 11.15
CA ALA A 52 -3.88 -16.11 11.76
C ALA A 52 -5.15 -15.43 11.22
N THR A 53 -6.28 -16.14 11.30
CA THR A 53 -7.59 -15.64 10.90
C THR A 53 -8.64 -16.06 11.93
N SER A 54 -9.72 -15.29 12.01
CA SER A 54 -10.97 -15.64 12.70
C SER A 54 -12.15 -15.34 11.78
N SER A 55 -13.38 -15.47 12.28
CA SER A 55 -14.58 -15.12 11.52
C SER A 55 -14.69 -13.63 11.18
N THR A 56 -14.06 -12.74 11.96
CA THR A 56 -14.18 -11.28 11.83
C THR A 56 -12.84 -10.55 11.76
N SER A 57 -11.72 -11.26 11.82
CA SER A 57 -10.39 -10.67 11.90
C SER A 57 -9.35 -11.43 11.10
N THR A 58 -8.36 -10.72 10.57
CA THR A 58 -7.13 -11.31 10.02
C THR A 58 -5.92 -10.65 10.66
N TYR A 59 -4.95 -11.47 11.02
CA TYR A 59 -3.72 -11.06 11.68
C TYR A 59 -2.54 -11.26 10.73
N TYR A 60 -1.74 -10.22 10.57
CA TYR A 60 -0.63 -10.16 9.63
C TYR A 60 0.69 -9.97 10.36
N TYR A 61 1.71 -10.64 9.82
CA TYR A 61 3.10 -10.24 10.02
C TYR A 61 3.49 -9.22 8.96
N LEU A 62 4.05 -8.09 9.38
CA LEU A 62 4.69 -7.10 8.53
C LEU A 62 6.20 -7.35 8.54
N THR A 63 6.79 -7.60 7.38
CA THR A 63 8.21 -7.92 7.23
C THR A 63 8.88 -6.89 6.34
N GLN A 64 9.91 -6.19 6.85
CA GLN A 64 10.67 -5.26 6.04
C GLN A 64 11.44 -6.00 4.95
N LYS A 65 11.36 -5.45 3.75
CA LYS A 65 12.07 -5.93 2.56
C LYS A 65 12.88 -4.77 1.99
N ASN A 66 14.03 -5.09 1.43
CA ASN A 66 14.97 -4.08 0.94
C ASN A 66 15.13 -4.12 -0.58
N ASP A 67 14.60 -5.14 -1.24
CA ASP A 67 14.56 -5.25 -2.69
C ASP A 67 13.20 -4.79 -3.20
N ILE A 68 13.18 -4.08 -4.32
CA ILE A 68 11.95 -3.60 -4.94
C ILE A 68 11.10 -4.75 -5.50
N ALA A 69 11.74 -5.86 -5.89
CA ALA A 69 11.05 -7.04 -6.41
C ALA A 69 10.15 -7.70 -5.36
N ASP A 70 10.46 -7.58 -4.06
CA ASP A 70 9.61 -8.11 -2.99
C ASP A 70 8.22 -7.42 -2.94
N TYR A 71 8.10 -6.21 -3.49
CA TYR A 71 6.88 -5.39 -3.45
C TYR A 71 6.05 -5.48 -4.74
N PHE A 72 6.56 -6.17 -5.76
CA PHE A 72 5.94 -6.26 -7.07
C PHE A 72 4.83 -7.31 -7.12
N ASP A 73 3.75 -6.99 -7.84
CA ASP A 73 2.71 -7.93 -8.26
C ASP A 73 2.25 -7.55 -9.68
N ASP A 74 1.73 -8.50 -10.43
CA ASP A 74 1.20 -8.29 -11.78
C ASP A 74 -0.25 -8.77 -11.96
N ASN A 75 -0.91 -9.21 -10.88
CA ASN A 75 -2.28 -9.69 -10.90
C ASN A 75 -3.23 -8.77 -10.13
N PRO A 76 -4.22 -8.11 -10.77
CA PRO A 76 -4.61 -8.21 -12.19
C PRO A 76 -3.80 -7.29 -13.13
N SER A 77 -2.91 -6.46 -12.60
CA SER A 77 -2.08 -5.50 -13.34
C SER A 77 -0.75 -5.27 -12.61
N LYS A 78 0.26 -4.78 -13.33
CA LYS A 78 1.56 -4.42 -12.75
C LYS A 78 1.38 -3.37 -11.65
N LEU A 79 1.85 -3.69 -10.45
CA LEU A 79 1.81 -2.82 -9.30
C LEU A 79 3.03 -3.01 -8.38
N TYR A 80 3.24 -2.01 -7.53
CA TYR A 80 4.06 -2.15 -6.33
C TYR A 80 3.25 -1.74 -5.12
N LYS A 81 3.27 -2.57 -4.06
CA LYS A 81 2.50 -2.33 -2.84
C LYS A 81 3.37 -2.40 -1.60
N PHE A 82 3.44 -1.29 -0.89
CA PHE A 82 4.12 -1.15 0.40
C PHE A 82 3.10 -1.09 1.52
N TYR A 83 3.42 -1.71 2.65
CA TYR A 83 2.76 -1.43 3.93
C TYR A 83 3.73 -0.62 4.77
N TYR A 84 3.24 0.41 5.46
CA TYR A 84 4.06 1.22 6.35
C TYR A 84 3.27 1.66 7.58
N VAL A 85 3.98 1.86 8.68
CA VAL A 85 3.41 2.17 9.99
C VAL A 85 3.61 3.65 10.29
N THR A 86 2.52 4.37 10.53
CA THR A 86 2.52 5.80 10.87
C THR A 86 2.53 6.04 12.38
N ASN A 87 2.01 5.10 13.17
CA ASN A 87 2.06 5.12 14.63
C ASN A 87 2.62 3.78 15.16
N PRO A 88 3.81 3.75 15.78
CA PRO A 88 4.43 2.51 16.24
C PRO A 88 3.87 1.99 17.57
N GLU A 89 2.89 2.66 18.19
CA GLU A 89 2.22 2.21 19.41
C GLU A 89 1.57 0.83 19.23
N LYS A 90 1.67 0.00 20.28
CA LYS A 90 1.20 -1.39 20.27
C LYS A 90 0.25 -1.65 21.41
N THR A 91 -0.72 -2.52 21.14
CA THR A 91 -1.53 -3.20 22.15
C THR A 91 -0.65 -4.12 23.02
N GLU A 92 -1.18 -4.56 24.16
CA GLU A 92 -0.53 -5.54 25.05
C GLU A 92 -0.15 -6.85 24.33
N LYS A 93 -0.87 -7.20 23.25
CA LYS A 93 -0.64 -8.39 22.43
C LYS A 93 0.42 -8.19 21.35
N GLY A 94 1.04 -7.01 21.28
CA GLY A 94 2.13 -6.68 20.35
C GLY A 94 1.69 -6.25 18.95
N TYR A 95 0.39 -6.10 18.70
CA TYR A 95 -0.15 -5.55 17.44
C TYR A 95 -0.21 -4.04 17.49
N PHE A 96 0.04 -3.37 16.35
CA PHE A 96 -0.14 -1.93 16.21
C PHE A 96 -1.59 -1.52 16.52
N VAL A 97 -1.77 -0.35 17.12
CA VAL A 97 -3.11 0.20 17.40
C VAL A 97 -3.84 0.57 16.10
N GLU A 98 -5.17 0.70 16.14
CA GLU A 98 -5.94 1.07 14.96
C GLU A 98 -5.49 2.41 14.35
N ASN A 99 -5.65 2.57 13.04
CA ASN A 99 -5.22 3.73 12.25
C ASN A 99 -3.70 3.93 12.19
N SER A 100 -2.93 2.86 12.40
CA SER A 100 -1.46 2.92 12.43
C SER A 100 -0.81 2.37 11.18
N VAL A 101 -1.50 1.57 10.36
CA VAL A 101 -0.90 0.93 9.19
C VAL A 101 -1.61 1.39 7.92
N TYR A 102 -0.80 1.75 6.93
CA TYR A 102 -1.26 2.24 5.64
C TYR A 102 -0.64 1.42 4.51
N THR A 103 -1.40 1.27 3.42
CA THR A 103 -0.89 0.79 2.15
C THR A 103 -0.52 1.97 1.27
N PHE A 104 0.64 1.89 0.64
CA PHE A 104 1.03 2.75 -0.47
C PHE A 104 1.14 1.87 -1.72
N GLU A 105 0.26 2.08 -2.68
CA GLU A 105 0.16 1.22 -3.85
C GLU A 105 0.25 2.05 -5.12
N ILE A 106 1.16 1.68 -6.02
CA ILE A 106 1.30 2.31 -7.33
C ILE A 106 0.99 1.29 -8.42
N ARG A 107 0.20 1.70 -9.41
CA ARG A 107 -0.25 0.84 -10.50
C ARG A 107 -0.02 1.48 -11.85
N TYR A 108 0.16 0.63 -12.85
CA TYR A 108 0.15 1.02 -14.27
C TYR A 108 -0.95 0.25 -15.00
N GLU A 109 -2.02 0.95 -15.38
CA GLU A 109 -3.24 0.33 -15.88
C GLU A 109 -3.79 1.07 -17.10
N PHE A 110 -4.29 0.32 -18.09
CA PHE A 110 -5.00 0.90 -19.22
C PHE A 110 -6.39 1.38 -18.79
N SER A 111 -6.71 2.65 -19.04
CA SER A 111 -8.06 3.19 -18.87
C SER A 111 -8.82 3.11 -20.18
N THR A 112 -9.89 2.32 -20.23
CA THR A 112 -10.80 2.28 -21.38
C THR A 112 -11.61 3.56 -21.54
N LYS A 113 -11.83 4.30 -20.45
CA LYS A 113 -12.50 5.60 -20.46
C LYS A 113 -11.65 6.68 -21.12
N ASP A 114 -10.36 6.70 -20.79
CA ASP A 114 -9.41 7.72 -21.27
C ASP A 114 -8.62 7.24 -22.50
N ASN A 115 -8.82 5.99 -22.91
CA ASN A 115 -8.14 5.29 -24.01
C ASN A 115 -6.61 5.42 -23.97
N GLN A 116 -6.03 5.33 -22.78
CA GLN A 116 -4.60 5.47 -22.54
C GLN A 116 -4.18 4.79 -21.25
N TYR A 117 -2.88 4.51 -21.11
CA TYR A 117 -2.32 4.03 -19.85
C TYR A 117 -2.23 5.14 -18.81
N LEU A 118 -2.56 4.79 -17.57
CA LEU A 118 -2.53 5.68 -16.43
C LEU A 118 -1.58 5.14 -15.37
N PHE A 119 -0.80 6.06 -14.79
CA PHE A 119 -0.19 5.85 -13.49
C PHE A 119 -1.23 6.16 -12.42
N LYS A 120 -1.44 5.23 -11.49
CA LYS A 120 -2.33 5.40 -10.35
C LYS A 120 -1.56 5.21 -9.06
N LEU A 121 -1.87 6.00 -8.04
CA LEU A 121 -1.29 5.91 -6.72
C LEU A 121 -2.42 5.94 -5.69
N PHE A 122 -2.37 5.00 -4.74
CA PHE A 122 -3.34 4.85 -3.67
C PHE A 122 -2.61 4.86 -2.32
N ILE A 123 -3.08 5.67 -1.39
CA ILE A 123 -2.64 5.67 0.01
C ILE A 123 -3.88 5.44 0.85
N GLU A 124 -3.98 4.29 1.50
CA GLU A 124 -5.22 3.87 2.18
C GLU A 124 -4.90 3.25 3.53
N LYS A 125 -5.82 3.37 4.50
CA LYS A 125 -5.69 2.67 5.77
C LYS A 125 -5.80 1.17 5.54
N ALA A 126 -4.90 0.42 6.16
CA ALA A 126 -4.80 -1.02 5.99
C ALA A 126 -5.65 -1.81 7.02
N ASP A 127 -6.30 -1.14 7.97
CA ASP A 127 -6.86 -1.79 9.18
C ASP A 127 -8.25 -2.39 8.98
N THR A 128 -8.90 -2.13 7.83
CA THR A 128 -10.25 -2.63 7.56
C THR A 128 -10.43 -2.99 6.10
N HIS A 129 -11.13 -4.10 5.86
CA HIS A 129 -11.56 -4.47 4.52
C HIS A 129 -12.56 -3.43 3.97
N HIS A 130 -12.64 -3.28 2.65
CA HIS A 130 -13.53 -2.33 1.96
C HIS A 130 -15.01 -2.45 2.37
N ASN A 131 -15.43 -3.61 2.89
CA ASN A 131 -16.80 -3.91 3.28
C ASN A 131 -17.09 -3.56 4.75
N GLY A 132 -16.06 -3.15 5.51
CA GLY A 132 -16.12 -2.91 6.96
C GLY A 132 -16.31 -4.15 7.84
N GLN A 133 -16.46 -5.35 7.27
CA GLN A 133 -16.81 -6.58 7.99
C GLN A 133 -15.62 -7.31 8.62
N THR A 134 -14.40 -7.07 8.12
CA THR A 134 -13.19 -7.75 8.61
C THR A 134 -12.16 -6.72 9.05
N GLN A 135 -11.71 -6.86 10.30
CA GLN A 135 -10.64 -6.06 10.88
C GLN A 135 -9.27 -6.70 10.63
N TYR A 136 -8.28 -5.86 10.39
CA TYR A 136 -6.92 -6.28 10.10
C TYR A 136 -5.96 -5.77 11.18
N PHE A 137 -5.16 -6.70 11.71
CA PHE A 137 -4.20 -6.44 12.77
C PHE A 137 -2.80 -6.76 12.28
N TYR A 138 -1.84 -5.89 12.57
CA TYR A 138 -0.47 -6.00 12.08
C TYR A 138 0.51 -5.98 13.23
N LYS A 139 1.56 -6.79 13.13
CA LYS A 139 2.76 -6.70 14.00
C LYS A 139 4.00 -6.92 13.16
N MET A 140 5.12 -6.32 13.55
CA MET A 140 6.41 -6.64 12.93
C MET A 140 6.75 -8.11 13.17
N LYS A 141 7.32 -8.75 12.15
CA LYS A 141 7.86 -10.11 12.24
C LYS A 141 9.25 -10.13 12.87
#